data_AF-A0ABD7CKU1-F1
#
_entry.id   AF-A0ABD7CKU1-F1
#
_cell.length_a   1.000
_cell.length_b   1.000
_cell.length_c   1.000
_cell.angle_alpha   90.00
_cell.angle_beta   90.00
_cell.angle_gamma   90.00
#
_symmetry.space_group_name_H-M   'P 1'
#
loop_
_entity.id
_entity.type
_entity.pdbx_description
1 polymer ?
#
loop_
_entity_poly.entity_id
_entity_poly.type
_entity_poly.pdbx_seq_one_letter_code
_entity_poly.pdbx_strand_id
1 'polypeptide(L)'
;MNKKIKTTDLDLNVSTGTMLYVDIDIFRFSYNQEIFNLTIKILDGENYEFFEEVELPEGKVIINHDDLRKFAFNWIFNNVEIVEEV
;
A
#
# COMPACT_ATOMS: atom_id res chain seq x y z
N MET A 1 27.99 8.73 16.19
CA MET A 1 28.67 9.64 15.23
C MET A 1 27.59 10.38 14.45
N ASN A 2 27.39 11.68 14.68
CA ASN A 2 26.42 12.44 13.90
C ASN A 2 27.07 12.93 12.61
N LYS A 3 26.67 12.33 11.47
CA LYS A 3 27.06 12.82 10.15
C LYS A 3 26.24 14.09 9.86
N LYS A 4 26.90 15.18 9.47
CA LYS A 4 26.26 16.44 9.06
C LYS A 4 26.45 16.61 7.55
N ILE A 5 25.40 17.04 6.85
CA ILE A 5 25.39 17.36 5.42
C ILE A 5 25.01 18.84 5.26
N LYS A 6 25.60 19.54 4.29
CA LYS A 6 25.17 20.90 3.91
C LYS A 6 24.09 20.80 2.84
N THR A 7 23.03 21.59 2.98
CA THR A 7 21.92 21.61 2.02
C THR A 7 22.32 22.10 0.64
N THR A 8 23.40 22.88 0.52
CA THR A 8 23.97 23.34 -0.74
C THR A 8 24.66 22.24 -1.54
N ASP A 9 25.05 21.15 -0.86
CA ASP A 9 25.78 20.02 -1.47
C ASP A 9 24.79 18.88 -1.82
N LEU A 10 23.49 19.13 -1.68
CA LEU A 10 22.41 18.16 -1.86
C LEU A 10 21.86 18.32 -3.28
N ASP A 11 22.16 17.35 -4.14
CA ASP A 11 21.48 17.20 -5.43
C ASP A 11 20.19 16.39 -5.21
N LEU A 12 19.05 17.00 -5.49
CA LEU A 12 17.72 16.44 -5.25
C LEU A 12 17.11 15.99 -6.58
N ASN A 13 17.13 14.68 -6.83
CA ASN A 13 16.36 14.08 -7.90
C ASN A 13 14.98 13.69 -7.37
N VAL A 14 13.95 14.44 -7.79
CA VAL A 14 12.56 14.19 -7.42
C VAL A 14 11.86 13.52 -8.59
N SER A 15 11.41 12.29 -8.40
CA SER A 15 10.49 11.61 -9.32
C SER A 15 9.08 11.58 -8.73
N THR A 16 8.09 11.75 -9.60
CA THR A 16 6.68 11.60 -9.25
C THR A 16 6.17 10.31 -9.89
N GLY A 17 5.84 9.32 -9.07
CA GLY A 17 5.32 8.04 -9.54
C GLY A 17 3.81 7.94 -9.56
N THR A 18 3.32 6.81 -10.10
CA THR A 18 1.90 6.46 -10.10
C THR A 18 1.64 5.43 -8.99
N MET A 19 0.70 5.75 -8.10
CA MET A 19 0.22 4.84 -7.06
C MET A 19 -1.22 4.44 -7.41
N LEU A 20 -1.49 3.15 -7.40
CA LEU A 20 -2.86 2.62 -7.46
C LEU A 20 -3.35 2.43 -6.03
N TYR A 21 -4.60 2.80 -5.75
CA TYR A 21 -5.21 2.40 -4.49
C TYR A 21 -6.66 1.98 -4.69
N VAL A 22 -7.10 1.03 -3.87
CA VAL A 22 -8.48 0.58 -3.78
C VAL A 22 -8.86 0.58 -2.30
N ASP A 23 -9.96 1.27 -2.01
CA ASP A 23 -10.57 1.31 -0.69
C ASP A 23 -11.74 0.31 -0.65
N ILE A 24 -11.74 -0.57 0.34
CA ILE A 24 -12.81 -1.54 0.61
C ILE A 24 -13.13 -1.45 2.10
N ASP A 25 -14.28 -0.86 2.42
CA ASP A 25 -14.67 -0.58 3.81
C ASP A 25 -13.57 0.20 4.56
N ILE A 26 -13.08 -0.30 5.68
CA ILE A 26 -11.99 0.34 6.46
C ILE A 26 -10.60 0.08 5.88
N PHE A 27 -10.46 -0.76 4.85
CA PHE A 27 -9.15 -1.14 4.30
C PHE A 27 -8.80 -0.30 3.08
N ARG A 28 -7.54 0.16 3.03
CA ARG A 28 -6.92 0.74 1.83
C ARG A 28 -5.76 -0.12 1.38
N PHE A 29 -5.85 -0.63 0.16
CA PHE A 29 -4.77 -1.34 -0.51
C PHE A 29 -4.06 -0.36 -1.44
N SER A 30 -2.78 -0.09 -1.22
CA SER A 30 -1.99 0.88 -1.99
C SER A 30 -0.81 0.19 -2.63
N TYR A 31 -0.76 0.20 -3.97
CA TYR A 31 0.32 -0.37 -4.74
C TYR A 31 1.14 0.72 -5.42
N ASN A 32 2.42 0.79 -5.09
CA ASN A 32 3.39 1.64 -5.77
C ASN A 32 3.98 0.86 -6.95
N GLN A 33 3.73 1.34 -8.17
CA GLN A 33 4.14 0.66 -9.40
C GLN A 33 5.64 0.81 -9.70
N GLU A 34 6.33 1.76 -9.10
CA GLU A 34 7.76 2.01 -9.36
C GLU A 34 8.67 1.09 -8.55
N ILE A 35 8.31 0.87 -7.28
CA ILE A 35 9.08 0.05 -6.34
C ILE A 35 8.41 -1.30 -6.04
N PHE A 36 7.33 -1.64 -6.78
CA PHE A 36 6.61 -2.91 -6.69
C PHE A 36 6.18 -3.26 -5.26
N ASN A 37 5.73 -2.25 -4.51
CA ASN A 37 5.41 -2.36 -3.09
C ASN A 37 3.90 -2.26 -2.88
N LEU A 38 3.32 -3.24 -2.18
CA LEU A 38 1.91 -3.25 -1.79
C LEU A 38 1.80 -3.06 -0.27
N THR A 39 1.03 -2.05 0.13
CA THR A 39 0.73 -1.79 1.53
C THR A 39 -0.76 -1.86 1.78
N ILE A 40 -1.12 -2.36 2.96
CA ILE A 40 -2.48 -2.36 3.48
C ILE A 40 -2.50 -1.38 4.63
N LYS A 41 -3.52 -0.52 4.62
CA LYS A 41 -3.79 0.46 5.65
C LYS A 41 -5.20 0.29 6.17
N ILE A 42 -5.42 0.61 7.43
CA ILE A 42 -6.73 0.55 8.07
C ILE A 42 -7.14 1.97 8.47
N LEU A 43 -8.40 2.30 8.23
CA LEU A 43 -9.00 3.55 8.65
C LEU A 43 -9.09 3.59 10.18
N ASP A 44 -8.37 4.54 10.79
CA ASP A 44 -8.43 4.86 12.21
C ASP A 44 -8.84 6.33 12.37
N GLY A 45 -10.10 6.55 12.75
CA GLY A 45 -10.71 7.87 12.75
C GLY A 45 -10.82 8.46 11.35
N GLU A 46 -10.09 9.55 11.10
CA GLU A 46 -10.09 10.27 9.81
C GLU A 46 -8.90 9.89 8.89
N ASN A 47 -7.95 9.09 9.39
CA ASN A 47 -6.71 8.78 8.68
C ASN A 47 -6.55 7.28 8.43
N TYR A 48 -5.82 6.95 7.36
CA TYR A 48 -5.41 5.57 7.09
C TYR A 48 -4.05 5.31 7.70
N GLU A 49 -4.01 4.46 8.71
CA GLU A 49 -2.80 4.04 9.40
C GLU A 49 -2.21 2.79 8.75
N PHE A 50 -0.87 2.70 8.72
CA PHE A 50 -0.18 1.53 8.19
C PHE A 50 -0.54 0.28 9.01
N PHE A 51 -0.98 -0.77 8.31
CA PHE A 51 -1.27 -2.06 8.92
C PHE A 51 -0.18 -3.06 8.58
N GLU A 52 0.03 -3.35 7.30
CA GLU A 52 1.09 -4.25 6.86
C GLU A 52 1.58 -3.95 5.44
N GLU A 53 2.77 -4.49 5.14
CA GLU A 53 3.31 -4.59 3.80
C GLU A 53 3.17 -6.05 3.34
N VAL A 54 2.67 -6.24 2.11
CA VAL A 54 2.44 -7.58 1.57
C VAL A 54 3.33 -7.82 0.37
N GLU A 55 4.12 -8.89 0.45
CA GLU A 55 4.87 -9.38 -0.70
C GLU A 55 3.92 -10.01 -1.72
N LEU A 56 4.02 -9.56 -2.97
CA LEU A 56 3.29 -10.20 -4.05
C LEU A 56 3.94 -11.56 -4.38
N PRO A 57 3.15 -12.61 -4.65
CA PRO A 57 3.68 -13.88 -5.11
C PRO A 57 4.56 -13.70 -6.36
N GLU A 58 5.59 -14.53 -6.49
CA GLU A 58 6.50 -14.48 -7.63
C GLU A 58 5.73 -14.54 -8.97
N GLY A 59 6.03 -13.60 -9.87
CA GLY A 59 5.39 -13.49 -11.18
C GLY A 59 4.00 -12.82 -11.18
N LYS A 60 3.43 -12.46 -10.02
CA LYS A 60 2.24 -11.59 -9.99
C LYS A 60 2.62 -10.13 -10.12
N VAL A 61 1.90 -9.43 -11.00
CA VAL A 61 2.05 -7.99 -11.21
C VAL A 61 0.68 -7.36 -11.06
N ILE A 62 0.59 -6.30 -10.26
CA ILE A 62 -0.59 -5.43 -10.20
C ILE A 62 -0.40 -4.34 -11.24
N ILE A 63 -1.16 -4.39 -12.33
CA ILE A 63 -1.01 -3.46 -13.45
C ILE A 63 -2.05 -2.34 -13.37
N ASN A 64 -3.24 -2.64 -12.84
CA ASN A 64 -4.38 -1.73 -12.78
C ASN A 64 -5.23 -1.93 -11.51
N HIS A 65 -6.28 -1.11 -11.38
CA HIS A 65 -7.22 -1.17 -10.26
C HIS A 65 -8.01 -2.47 -10.18
N ASP A 66 -8.31 -3.14 -11.30
CA ASP A 66 -9.05 -4.41 -11.28
C ASP A 66 -8.20 -5.55 -10.71
N ASP A 67 -6.91 -5.58 -11.05
CA ASP A 67 -5.95 -6.53 -10.47
C ASP A 67 -5.79 -6.30 -8.96
N LEU A 68 -5.65 -5.02 -8.56
CA LEU A 68 -5.55 -4.63 -7.16
C LEU A 68 -6.83 -4.98 -6.39
N ARG A 69 -8.01 -4.76 -6.96
CA ARG A 69 -9.29 -5.12 -6.36
C ARG A 69 -9.42 -6.63 -6.15
N LYS A 70 -9.02 -7.44 -7.14
CA LYS A 70 -9.04 -8.92 -7.01
C LYS A 70 -8.07 -9.38 -5.92
N PHE A 71 -6.90 -8.78 -5.83
CA PHE A 71 -5.97 -9.05 -4.74
C PHE A 71 -6.60 -8.71 -3.38
N ALA A 72 -7.14 -7.50 -3.25
CA ALA A 72 -7.73 -6.98 -2.02
C ALA A 72 -8.85 -7.90 -1.50
N PHE A 73 -9.77 -8.33 -2.36
CA PHE A 73 -10.82 -9.27 -1.96
C PHE A 73 -10.27 -10.59 -1.47
N ASN A 74 -9.33 -11.20 -2.21
CA ASN A 74 -8.72 -12.46 -1.78
C ASN A 74 -7.99 -12.30 -0.44
N TRP A 75 -7.33 -11.17 -0.21
CA TRP A 75 -6.67 -10.89 1.06
C TRP A 75 -7.70 -10.78 2.18
N ILE A 76 -8.79 -10.03 2.00
CA ILE A 76 -9.84 -9.88 3.03
C ILE A 76 -10.44 -11.24 3.38
N PHE A 77 -10.86 -12.03 2.39
CA PHE A 77 -11.48 -13.35 2.63
C PHE A 77 -10.55 -14.34 3.34
N ASN A 78 -9.24 -14.17 3.23
CA ASN A 78 -8.27 -15.06 3.86
C ASN A 78 -7.81 -14.58 5.25
N ASN A 79 -7.95 -13.29 5.57
CA ASN A 79 -7.36 -12.69 6.78
C ASN A 79 -8.38 -12.05 7.72
N VAL A 80 -9.63 -11.88 7.28
CA VAL A 80 -10.69 -11.25 8.09
C VAL A 80 -11.79 -12.26 8.37
N GLU A 81 -12.22 -12.34 9.63
CA GLU A 81 -13.38 -13.11 10.03
C GLU A 81 -14.66 -12.32 9.76
N ILE A 82 -15.58 -12.93 9.00
CA ILE A 82 -16.91 -12.35 8.78
C ILE A 82 -17.81 -12.80 9.94
N VAL A 83 -18.15 -11.87 10.81
CA VAL A 83 -19.09 -12.09 11.93
C VAL A 83 -20.49 -11.61 11.53
N GLU A 84 -21.52 -12.42 11.80
CA GLU A 84 -22.91 -11.98 11.63
C GLU A 84 -23.26 -10.92 12.69
N GLU A 85 -24.04 -9.91 12.28
CA GLU A 85 -24.59 -8.91 13.20
C GLU A 85 -25.65 -9.60 14.09
N VAL A 86 -25.52 -9.46 15.42
CA VAL A 86 -26.45 -10.03 16.41
C VAL A 86 -27.63 -9.09 16.65
#